data_AF-A0A7S1IEP1-F1
#
_entry.id   AF-A0A7S1IEP1-F1
#
_cell.length_a   1.000
_cell.length_b   1.000
_cell.length_c   1.000
_cell.angle_alpha   90.00
_cell.angle_beta   90.00
_cell.angle_gamma   90.00
#
_symmetry.space_group_name_H-M   'P 1'
#
loop_
_entity.id
_entity.type
_entity.pdbx_description
1 polymer ?
#
loop_
_entity_poly.entity_id
_entity_poly.type
_entity_poly.pdbx_seq_one_letter_code
_entity_poly.pdbx_strand_id
1 'polypeptide(L)'
;MRQDPRFADIDFKTSPGESGHFSGLQVKVHKEIVCMGPEGVNIRPEDTAPHLTPELFHEALHGAGPDAVVLDCRYEYEYNVGHFREALKIPTRHFGDFPAAALQLVESQGLRDRPILAYCTGGIRCERATAFLRSLGCHKVYQLQGGIHRYLESFPDGGLFKGRNLVFDKRESLAPLQYE
;
A
#
# COMPACT_ATOMS: atom_id res chain seq x y z
N MET A 1 13.87 21.03 1.11
CA MET A 1 13.74 19.74 1.83
C MET A 1 15.10 19.18 2.24
N ARG A 2 16.01 18.84 1.32
CA ARG A 2 17.31 18.20 1.65
C ARG A 2 18.27 19.00 2.55
N GLN A 3 18.06 20.31 2.70
CA GLN A 3 18.82 21.14 3.64
C GLN A 3 18.39 20.95 5.11
N ASP A 4 17.21 20.38 5.35
CA ASP A 4 16.75 20.03 6.70
C ASP A 4 17.24 18.61 7.03
N PRO A 5 18.04 18.41 8.09
CA PRO A 5 18.62 17.10 8.41
C PRO A 5 17.54 16.05 8.73
N ARG A 6 16.35 16.46 9.15
CA ARG A 6 15.21 15.55 9.41
C ARG A 6 14.68 14.89 8.13
N PHE A 7 15.04 15.43 6.97
CA PHE A 7 14.61 14.99 5.66
C PHE A 7 15.77 14.47 4.80
N ALA A 8 16.95 14.28 5.38
CA ALA A 8 18.15 13.85 4.65
C ALA A 8 17.95 12.49 3.97
N ASP A 9 17.26 11.56 4.65
CA ASP A 9 17.11 10.17 4.23
C ASP A 9 15.76 9.89 3.53
N ILE A 10 15.07 10.91 3.03
CA ILE A 10 13.80 10.71 2.31
C ILE A 10 14.05 9.96 1.01
N ASP A 11 13.39 8.81 0.85
CA ASP A 11 13.25 8.08 -0.41
C ASP A 11 12.29 8.84 -1.35
N PHE A 12 12.85 9.60 -2.28
CA PHE A 12 12.10 10.22 -3.37
C PHE A 12 11.92 9.23 -4.52
N LYS A 13 10.71 8.69 -4.65
CA LYS A 13 10.30 7.85 -5.78
C LYS A 13 9.93 8.72 -6.98
N THR A 14 10.39 8.35 -8.16
CA THR A 14 10.21 9.13 -9.38
C THR A 14 9.52 8.29 -10.45
N SER A 15 8.65 8.91 -11.25
CA SER A 15 8.07 8.32 -12.47
C SER A 15 8.14 9.35 -13.60
N PRO A 16 8.13 8.89 -14.88
CA PRO A 16 7.98 9.79 -16.01
C PRO A 16 6.74 10.67 -15.90
N GLY A 17 6.89 11.95 -16.20
CA GLY A 17 5.80 12.91 -16.19
C GLY A 17 6.29 14.35 -16.23
N GLU A 18 5.34 15.26 -16.46
CA GLU A 18 5.61 16.70 -16.57
C GLU A 18 4.87 17.49 -15.49
N SER A 19 5.29 18.74 -15.28
CA SER A 19 4.68 19.64 -14.30
C SER A 19 3.19 19.89 -14.58
N GLY A 20 2.75 19.76 -15.83
CA GLY A 20 1.35 19.93 -16.24
C GLY A 20 0.38 18.95 -15.56
N HIS A 21 0.88 17.84 -15.01
CA HIS A 21 0.08 16.85 -14.29
C HIS A 21 -0.43 17.32 -12.92
N PHE A 22 0.13 18.41 -12.39
CA PHE A 22 -0.31 19.01 -11.14
C PHE A 22 -0.94 20.39 -11.40
N SER A 23 -1.97 20.74 -10.66
CA SER A 23 -2.64 22.05 -10.79
C SER A 23 -1.84 23.20 -10.16
N GLY A 24 -0.77 22.90 -9.42
CA GLY A 24 0.08 23.85 -8.72
C GLY A 24 0.67 23.25 -7.44
N LEU A 25 1.53 24.01 -6.76
CA LEU A 25 2.08 23.62 -5.46
C LEU A 25 1.01 23.77 -4.37
N GLN A 26 0.77 22.71 -3.61
CA GLN A 26 -0.06 22.74 -2.41
C GLN A 26 0.71 22.15 -1.23
N VAL A 27 0.75 22.88 -0.11
CA VAL A 27 1.27 22.40 1.17
C VAL A 27 0.13 22.47 2.17
N LYS A 28 -0.23 21.33 2.75
CA LYS A 28 -1.34 21.23 3.70
C LYS A 28 -0.82 20.70 5.04
N VAL A 29 -1.31 21.30 6.13
CA VAL A 29 -1.01 20.85 7.48
C VAL A 29 -2.17 20.01 7.97
N HIS A 30 -1.87 18.76 8.32
CA HIS A 30 -2.83 17.80 8.84
C HIS A 30 -2.31 17.21 10.14
N LYS A 31 -3.22 16.74 11.00
CA LYS A 31 -2.85 15.98 12.20
C LYS A 31 -2.14 14.67 11.84
N GLU A 32 -2.57 14.04 10.76
CA GLU A 32 -1.98 12.82 10.21
C GLU A 32 -1.74 13.01 8.71
N ILE A 33 -0.60 12.56 8.22
CA ILE A 33 -0.27 12.56 6.78
C ILE A 33 -1.21 11.65 5.97
N VAL A 34 -1.70 10.58 6.60
CA VAL A 34 -2.71 9.66 6.08
C VAL A 34 -3.66 9.35 7.22
N CYS A 35 -4.89 9.86 7.14
CA CYS A 35 -5.87 9.80 8.22
C CYS A 35 -6.49 8.39 8.33
N MET A 36 -6.26 7.71 9.46
CA MET A 36 -6.87 6.42 9.80
C MET A 36 -7.97 6.59 10.85
N GLY A 37 -8.95 7.44 10.53
CA GLY A 37 -10.19 7.59 11.30
C GLY A 37 -10.15 8.77 12.27
N PRO A 38 -11.32 9.21 12.75
CA PRO A 38 -11.46 10.44 13.53
C PRO A 38 -10.85 10.34 14.94
N GLU A 39 -10.85 9.15 15.54
CA GLU A 39 -10.29 8.93 16.87
C GLU A 39 -8.76 8.78 16.85
N GLY A 40 -8.18 8.55 15.67
CA GLY A 40 -6.75 8.34 15.48
C GLY A 40 -6.27 7.02 16.07
N VAL A 41 -5.67 6.16 15.24
CA VAL A 41 -4.94 5.01 15.75
C VAL A 41 -3.52 5.46 16.07
N ASN A 42 -3.12 5.36 17.35
CA ASN A 42 -1.76 5.64 17.78
C ASN A 42 -0.81 4.57 17.24
N ILE A 43 -0.16 4.87 16.12
CA ILE A 43 0.77 3.99 15.42
C ILE A 43 2.11 4.66 15.41
N ARG A 44 3.14 3.95 15.89
CA ARG A 44 4.52 4.40 15.81
C ARG A 44 5.25 3.64 14.70
N PRO A 45 6.33 4.21 14.13
CA PRO A 45 7.11 3.53 13.10
C PRO A 45 7.56 2.12 13.50
N GLU A 46 7.92 1.90 14.77
CA GLU A 46 8.31 0.59 15.30
C GLU A 46 7.19 -0.47 15.34
N ASP A 47 5.93 -0.06 15.23
CA ASP A 47 4.78 -0.97 15.24
C ASP A 47 4.51 -1.56 13.83
N THR A 48 5.13 -0.98 12.78
CA THR A 48 4.95 -1.35 11.37
C THR A 48 5.45 -2.76 11.06
N ALA A 49 4.86 -3.40 10.04
CA ALA A 49 5.32 -4.72 9.61
C ALA A 49 6.67 -4.66 8.88
N PRO A 50 7.46 -5.76 8.88
CA PRO A 50 8.65 -5.85 8.05
C PRO A 50 8.36 -5.61 6.57
N HIS A 51 9.25 -4.87 5.92
CA HIS A 51 9.20 -4.61 4.48
C HIS A 51 9.84 -5.74 3.69
N LEU A 52 9.15 -6.20 2.66
CA LEU A 52 9.69 -7.08 1.63
C LEU A 52 10.06 -6.24 0.41
N THR A 53 11.26 -6.44 -0.16
CA THR A 53 11.61 -5.85 -1.45
C THR A 53 10.63 -6.34 -2.52
N PRO A 54 10.50 -5.64 -3.67
CA PRO A 54 9.67 -6.12 -4.77
C PRO A 54 9.88 -7.59 -5.14
N GLU A 55 11.13 -8.05 -5.17
CA GLU A 55 11.53 -9.41 -5.54
C GLU A 55 11.10 -10.41 -4.46
N LEU A 56 11.38 -10.13 -3.18
CA LEU A 56 10.95 -10.97 -2.07
C LEU A 56 9.42 -11.01 -1.95
N PHE A 57 8.74 -9.90 -2.24
CA PHE A 57 7.28 -9.85 -2.28
C PHE A 57 6.73 -10.69 -3.42
N HIS A 58 7.34 -10.62 -4.62
CA HIS A 58 6.98 -11.44 -5.77
C HIS A 58 7.17 -12.94 -5.47
N GLU A 59 8.29 -13.32 -4.88
CA GLU A 59 8.54 -14.70 -4.43
C GLU A 59 7.52 -15.14 -3.38
N ALA A 60 7.21 -14.28 -2.40
CA ALA A 60 6.20 -14.58 -1.39
C ALA A 60 4.80 -14.76 -1.98
N LEU A 61 4.42 -13.95 -2.98
CA LEU A 61 3.16 -14.11 -3.71
C LEU A 61 3.05 -15.48 -4.39
N HIS A 62 4.16 -16.02 -4.91
CA HIS A 62 4.20 -17.36 -5.51
C HIS A 62 4.27 -18.49 -4.49
N GLY A 63 5.12 -18.34 -3.47
CA GLY A 63 5.52 -19.40 -2.56
C GLY A 63 4.64 -19.57 -1.33
N ALA A 64 3.83 -18.57 -0.97
CA ALA A 64 3.07 -18.60 0.27
C ALA A 64 1.84 -19.53 0.23
N GLY A 65 1.55 -20.13 -0.92
CA GLY A 65 0.48 -21.13 -1.08
C GLY A 65 -0.92 -20.54 -0.90
N PRO A 66 -1.97 -21.39 -0.85
CA PRO A 66 -3.37 -20.95 -0.74
C PRO A 66 -3.70 -20.28 0.60
N ASP A 67 -2.85 -20.44 1.61
CA ASP A 67 -3.14 -19.98 2.98
C ASP A 67 -2.74 -18.52 3.22
N ALA A 68 -1.89 -17.95 2.37
CA ALA A 68 -1.51 -16.55 2.51
C ALA A 68 -2.60 -15.60 1.98
N VAL A 69 -2.70 -14.44 2.60
CA VAL A 69 -3.65 -13.40 2.24
C VAL A 69 -2.89 -12.23 1.65
N VAL A 70 -3.13 -11.97 0.38
CA VAL A 70 -2.63 -10.76 -0.28
C VAL A 70 -3.65 -9.66 -0.03
N LEU A 71 -3.30 -8.63 0.73
CA LEU A 71 -4.25 -7.60 1.18
C LEU A 71 -4.01 -6.27 0.45
N ASP A 72 -4.99 -5.84 -0.34
CA ASP A 72 -5.00 -4.50 -0.92
C ASP A 72 -5.50 -3.48 0.12
N CYS A 73 -4.61 -2.60 0.57
CA CYS A 73 -4.90 -1.56 1.56
C CYS A 73 -5.33 -0.24 0.90
N ARG A 74 -5.73 -0.27 -0.37
CA ARG A 74 -6.19 0.91 -1.13
C ARG A 74 -7.71 1.03 -1.12
N TYR A 75 -8.21 2.08 -1.76
CA TYR A 75 -9.64 2.28 -1.94
C TYR A 75 -10.21 1.32 -2.98
N GLU A 76 -11.52 1.07 -2.88
CA GLU A 76 -12.22 0.16 -3.78
C GLU A 76 -12.02 0.49 -5.27
N TYR A 77 -12.05 1.77 -5.64
CA TYR A 77 -11.87 2.17 -7.03
C TYR A 77 -10.44 1.89 -7.52
N GLU A 78 -9.43 1.96 -6.65
CA GLU A 78 -8.04 1.66 -7.00
C GLU A 78 -7.84 0.16 -7.25
N TYR A 79 -8.49 -0.69 -6.44
CA TYR A 79 -8.50 -2.14 -6.62
C TYR A 79 -9.11 -2.51 -7.99
N ASN A 80 -10.23 -1.87 -8.35
CA ASN A 80 -10.93 -2.15 -9.61
C ASN A 80 -10.12 -1.75 -10.87
N VAL A 81 -9.21 -0.76 -10.75
CA VAL A 81 -8.34 -0.33 -11.86
C VAL A 81 -7.16 -1.30 -12.07
N GLY A 82 -6.67 -1.94 -11.00
CA GLY A 82 -5.66 -2.97 -11.08
C GLY A 82 -5.25 -3.46 -9.71
N HIS A 83 -4.94 -4.75 -9.56
CA HIS A 83 -4.60 -5.40 -8.30
C HIS A 83 -3.71 -6.62 -8.55
N PHE A 84 -3.05 -7.11 -7.49
CA PHE A 84 -2.39 -8.41 -7.53
C PHE A 84 -3.44 -9.52 -7.63
N ARG A 85 -3.13 -10.57 -8.41
CA ARG A 85 -4.03 -11.73 -8.53
C ARG A 85 -4.42 -12.28 -7.15
N GLU A 86 -5.70 -12.61 -6.99
CA GLU A 86 -6.27 -13.20 -5.76
C GLU A 86 -6.14 -12.29 -4.52
N ALA A 87 -5.83 -11.00 -4.70
CA ALA A 87 -5.80 -10.05 -3.60
C ALA A 87 -7.19 -9.86 -2.97
N LEU A 88 -7.24 -9.95 -1.65
CA LEU A 88 -8.37 -9.57 -0.84
C LEU A 88 -8.46 -8.05 -0.79
N LYS A 89 -9.59 -7.51 -1.25
CA LYS A 89 -9.93 -6.10 -1.14
C LYS A 89 -10.44 -5.80 0.27
N ILE A 90 -9.91 -4.76 0.91
CA ILE A 90 -10.56 -4.20 2.09
C ILE A 90 -11.66 -3.21 1.66
N PRO A 91 -12.93 -3.38 2.10
CA PRO A 91 -14.05 -2.58 1.60
C PRO A 91 -14.06 -1.18 2.22
N THR A 92 -13.15 -0.32 1.78
CA THR A 92 -13.00 1.05 2.30
C THR A 92 -13.26 2.09 1.20
N ARG A 93 -14.07 3.11 1.52
CA ARG A 93 -14.26 4.30 0.67
C ARG A 93 -13.28 5.40 1.06
N HIS A 94 -13.00 5.51 2.35
CA HIS A 94 -11.97 6.37 2.91
C HIS A 94 -11.06 5.55 3.81
N PHE A 95 -9.82 6.00 3.99
CA PHE A 95 -8.86 5.24 4.80
C PHE A 95 -9.22 5.28 6.29
N GLY A 96 -10.06 6.24 6.70
CA GLY A 96 -10.63 6.25 8.04
C GLY A 96 -11.61 5.12 8.33
N ASP A 97 -12.13 4.44 7.31
CA ASP A 97 -12.99 3.25 7.47
C ASP A 97 -12.16 1.97 7.68
N PHE A 98 -10.83 2.04 7.48
CA PHE A 98 -9.93 0.90 7.55
C PHE A 98 -10.01 0.15 8.89
N PRO A 99 -10.04 0.80 10.07
CA PRO A 99 -10.06 0.08 11.34
C PRO A 99 -11.25 -0.87 11.48
N ALA A 100 -12.46 -0.38 11.18
CA ALA A 100 -13.68 -1.19 11.27
C ALA A 100 -13.67 -2.32 10.23
N ALA A 101 -13.29 -2.01 8.99
CA ALA A 101 -13.22 -3.00 7.91
C ALA A 101 -12.17 -4.08 8.19
N ALA A 102 -11.01 -3.71 8.75
CA ALA A 102 -9.94 -4.65 9.08
C ALA A 102 -10.33 -5.57 10.23
N LEU A 103 -10.98 -5.04 11.29
CA LEU A 103 -11.50 -5.87 12.38
C LEU A 103 -12.48 -6.93 11.86
N GLN A 104 -13.46 -6.52 11.05
CA GLN A 104 -14.42 -7.43 10.43
C GLN A 104 -13.74 -8.49 9.56
N LEU A 105 -12.73 -8.10 8.79
CA LEU A 105 -11.98 -9.00 7.93
C LEU A 105 -11.17 -10.02 8.73
N VAL A 106 -10.49 -9.57 9.79
CA VAL A 106 -9.70 -10.43 10.69
C VAL A 106 -10.58 -11.50 11.33
N GLU A 107 -11.77 -11.13 11.78
CA GLU A 107 -12.72 -12.06 12.41
C GLU A 107 -13.37 -13.01 11.41
N SER A 108 -13.85 -12.49 10.27
CA SER A 108 -14.59 -13.30 9.28
C SER A 108 -13.71 -14.21 8.42
N GLN A 109 -12.45 -13.84 8.17
CA GLN A 109 -11.52 -14.58 7.32
C GLN A 109 -10.42 -15.33 8.09
N GLY A 110 -10.45 -15.27 9.43
CA GLY A 110 -9.47 -15.95 10.28
C GLY A 110 -8.04 -15.49 10.03
N LEU A 111 -7.81 -14.18 9.94
CA LEU A 111 -6.50 -13.64 9.50
C LEU A 111 -5.39 -13.71 10.54
N ARG A 112 -5.70 -13.99 11.81
CA ARG A 112 -4.71 -13.91 12.91
C ARG A 112 -3.53 -14.88 12.73
N ASP A 113 -3.80 -16.07 12.22
CA ASP A 113 -2.79 -17.14 12.07
C ASP A 113 -2.19 -17.25 10.66
N ARG A 114 -2.77 -16.51 9.70
CA ARG A 114 -2.41 -16.55 8.28
C ARG A 114 -1.31 -15.53 7.96
N PRO A 115 -0.37 -15.84 7.05
CA PRO A 115 0.52 -14.84 6.47
C PRO A 115 -0.28 -13.77 5.72
N ILE A 116 0.02 -12.50 5.96
CA ILE A 116 -0.59 -11.36 5.27
C ILE A 116 0.48 -10.60 4.51
N LEU A 117 0.31 -10.47 3.20
CA LEU A 117 1.14 -9.69 2.28
C LEU A 117 0.38 -8.42 1.90
N ALA A 118 0.64 -7.32 2.60
CA ALA A 118 -0.07 -6.06 2.41
C ALA A 118 0.62 -5.16 1.36
N TYR A 119 -0.18 -4.45 0.56
CA TYR A 119 0.33 -3.48 -0.40
C TYR A 119 -0.60 -2.28 -0.59
N CYS A 120 -0.04 -1.19 -1.11
CA CYS A 120 -0.76 -0.03 -1.61
C CYS A 120 0.06 0.66 -2.70
N THR A 121 -0.38 1.81 -3.21
CA THR A 121 0.27 2.53 -4.33
C THR A 121 1.75 2.80 -4.08
N GLY A 122 2.08 3.39 -2.93
CA GLY A 122 3.42 3.91 -2.62
C GLY A 122 3.93 3.57 -1.22
N GLY A 123 3.28 2.67 -0.48
CA GLY A 123 3.69 2.18 0.84
C GLY A 123 3.06 2.90 2.05
N ILE A 124 2.76 4.20 1.97
CA ILE A 124 2.38 4.99 3.17
C ILE A 124 1.11 4.51 3.90
N ARG A 125 0.13 3.94 3.19
CA ARG A 125 -1.06 3.33 3.82
C ARG A 125 -0.71 2.02 4.53
N CYS A 126 0.24 1.25 4.00
CA CYS A 126 0.68 -0.01 4.59
C CYS A 126 1.37 0.20 5.94
N GLU A 127 2.11 1.31 6.10
CA GLU A 127 2.74 1.64 7.40
C GLU A 127 1.72 1.70 8.53
N ARG A 128 0.53 2.25 8.25
CA ARG A 128 -0.55 2.31 9.24
C ARG A 128 -1.36 1.01 9.25
N ALA A 129 -1.74 0.50 8.09
CA ALA A 129 -2.59 -0.68 7.96
C ALA A 129 -1.98 -1.90 8.64
N THR A 130 -0.68 -2.13 8.44
CA THR A 130 -0.01 -3.31 8.99
C THR A 130 0.24 -3.20 10.49
N ALA A 131 0.58 -2.03 11.00
CA ALA A 131 0.65 -1.79 12.43
C ALA A 131 -0.71 -2.02 13.11
N PHE A 132 -1.80 -1.55 12.49
CA PHE A 132 -3.15 -1.80 12.99
C PHE A 132 -3.50 -3.30 12.99
N LEU A 133 -3.23 -4.02 11.90
CA LEU A 133 -3.46 -5.47 11.84
C LEU A 133 -2.66 -6.23 12.92
N ARG A 134 -1.40 -5.83 13.18
CA ARG A 134 -0.58 -6.40 14.25
C ARG A 134 -1.21 -6.16 15.63
N SER A 135 -1.79 -4.98 15.87
CA SER A 135 -2.52 -4.68 17.10
C SER A 135 -3.78 -5.55 17.31
N LEU A 136 -4.36 -6.08 16.23
CA LEU A 136 -5.50 -7.01 16.27
C LEU A 136 -5.10 -8.48 16.49
N GLY A 137 -3.80 -8.76 16.66
CA GLY A 137 -3.26 -10.11 16.84
C GLY A 137 -2.86 -10.83 15.56
N CYS A 138 -2.73 -10.13 14.42
CA CYS A 138 -2.11 -10.72 13.23
C CYS A 138 -0.59 -10.68 13.36
N HIS A 139 0.05 -11.84 13.53
CA HIS A 139 1.48 -11.88 13.81
C HIS A 139 2.37 -11.97 12.56
N LYS A 140 1.87 -12.57 11.48
CA LYS A 140 2.61 -12.82 10.23
C LYS A 140 2.27 -11.79 9.15
N VAL A 141 2.43 -10.50 9.46
CA VAL A 141 2.13 -9.40 8.53
C VAL A 141 3.42 -8.89 7.92
N TYR A 142 3.42 -8.70 6.60
CA TYR A 142 4.50 -8.15 5.80
C TYR A 142 3.94 -7.09 4.85
N GLN A 143 4.77 -6.14 4.42
CA GLN A 143 4.36 -5.12 3.46
C GLN A 143 5.33 -4.96 2.30
N LEU A 144 4.78 -4.66 1.12
CA LEU A 144 5.57 -4.36 -0.07
C LEU A 144 6.35 -3.04 0.12
N GLN A 145 7.67 -3.13 0.17
CA GLN A 145 8.55 -1.98 0.20
C GLN A 145 8.32 -1.12 -1.02
N GLY A 146 8.02 0.16 -0.80
CA GLY A 146 7.84 1.09 -1.89
C GLY A 146 6.47 1.07 -2.57
N GLY A 147 5.62 0.07 -2.28
CA GLY A 147 4.31 -0.12 -2.88
C GLY A 147 4.34 -0.61 -4.34
N ILE A 148 3.17 -0.63 -4.98
CA ILE A 148 3.01 -1.03 -6.39
C ILE A 148 3.97 -0.25 -7.30
N HIS A 149 4.25 1.01 -6.97
CA HIS A 149 5.23 1.85 -7.69
C HIS A 149 6.59 1.17 -7.84
N ARG A 150 7.25 0.78 -6.73
CA ARG A 150 8.56 0.11 -6.79
C ARG A 150 8.46 -1.29 -7.38
N TYR A 151 7.33 -1.97 -7.15
CA TYR A 151 7.10 -3.28 -7.76
C TYR A 151 7.08 -3.22 -9.29
N LEU A 152 6.42 -2.22 -9.88
CA LEU A 152 6.40 -2.05 -11.34
C LEU A 152 7.72 -1.53 -11.92
N GLU A 153 8.59 -0.92 -11.11
CA GLU A 153 9.97 -0.63 -11.52
C GLU A 153 10.80 -1.93 -11.65
N SER A 154 10.67 -2.85 -10.69
CA SER A 154 11.35 -4.16 -10.74
C SER A 154 10.74 -5.12 -11.77
N PHE A 155 9.42 -5.05 -11.97
CA PHE A 155 8.66 -5.90 -12.90
C PHE A 155 7.92 -5.01 -13.91
N PRO A 156 8.63 -4.46 -14.91
CA PRO A 156 8.04 -3.50 -15.84
C PRO A 156 6.98 -4.11 -16.76
N ASP A 157 7.01 -5.42 -16.98
CA ASP A 157 5.93 -6.18 -17.64
C ASP A 157 4.71 -6.40 -16.74
N GLY A 158 4.73 -5.90 -15.49
CA GLY A 158 3.65 -6.00 -14.52
C GLY A 158 3.73 -7.25 -13.62
N GLY A 159 4.50 -8.28 -13.99
CA GLY A 159 4.55 -9.55 -13.26
C GLY A 159 3.16 -10.06 -12.82
N LEU A 160 2.97 -10.21 -11.50
CA LEU A 160 1.71 -10.64 -10.87
C LEU A 160 0.67 -9.53 -10.65
N PHE A 161 1.03 -8.27 -10.85
CA PHE A 161 0.08 -7.16 -10.79
C PHE A 161 -0.66 -7.04 -12.13
N LYS A 162 -1.99 -6.98 -12.09
CA LYS A 162 -2.84 -6.88 -13.29
C LYS A 162 -3.56 -5.55 -13.33
N GLY A 163 -3.74 -4.98 -14.52
CA GLY A 163 -4.34 -3.66 -14.71
C GLY A 163 -3.34 -2.53 -14.48
N ARG A 164 -3.83 -1.39 -13.99
CA ARG A 164 -3.05 -0.15 -13.87
C ARG A 164 -2.90 0.28 -12.41
N ASN A 165 -1.81 0.97 -12.09
CA ASN A 165 -1.58 1.55 -10.76
C ASN A 165 -2.12 2.98 -10.72
N LEU A 166 -3.21 3.21 -9.99
CA LEU A 166 -3.81 4.54 -9.86
C LEU A 166 -2.85 5.52 -9.18
N VAL A 167 -2.70 6.72 -9.75
CA VAL A 167 -1.88 7.81 -9.19
C VAL A 167 -2.71 9.07 -8.99
N PHE A 168 -2.35 9.86 -7.98
CA PHE A 168 -3.16 10.97 -7.48
C PHE A 168 -2.81 12.31 -8.15
N ASP A 169 -2.72 12.30 -9.47
CA ASP A 169 -2.47 13.46 -10.34
C ASP A 169 -3.17 13.27 -11.70
N LYS A 170 -3.04 14.22 -12.63
CA LYS A 170 -3.78 14.18 -13.91
C LYS A 170 -3.40 13.02 -14.83
N ARG A 171 -2.37 12.22 -14.53
CA ARG A 171 -2.10 10.98 -15.27
C ARG A 171 -3.15 9.91 -15.00
N GLU A 172 -3.87 10.02 -13.86
CA GLU A 172 -4.89 9.10 -13.35
C GLU A 172 -4.36 7.70 -13.01
N SER A 173 -3.56 7.07 -13.88
CA SER A 173 -2.95 5.76 -13.61
C SER A 173 -1.71 5.50 -14.46
N LEU A 174 -0.76 4.75 -13.89
CA LEU A 174 0.43 4.24 -14.57
C LEU A 174 0.19 2.79 -15.01
N ALA A 175 0.51 2.48 -16.26
CA ALA A 175 0.44 1.12 -16.78
C ALA A 175 1.79 0.41 -16.64
N PRO A 176 1.80 -0.91 -16.42
CA PRO A 176 2.92 -1.75 -16.83
C PRO A 176 3.20 -1.60 -18.34
N LEU A 177 4.45 -1.76 -18.76
CA LEU A 177 4.89 -1.61 -20.17
C LEU A 177 4.12 -2.51 -21.14
N GLN A 178 3.64 -3.67 -20.70
CA GLN A 178 2.84 -4.57 -21.55
C GLN A 178 1.48 -3.99 -21.99
N TYR A 179 1.05 -2.90 -21.37
CA TYR A 179 -0.20 -2.20 -21.68
C TYR A 179 0.02 -0.84 -22.36
N GLU A 180 1.27 -0.50 -22.71
CA GLU A 180 1.64 0.66 -23.53
C GLU A 180 1.73 0.28 -25.02
#